data_AF-A0A3P3E059-F1
#
_entry.id   AF-A0A3P3E059-F1
#
_cell.length_a   1.000
_cell.length_b   1.000
_cell.length_c   1.000
_cell.angle_alpha   90.00
_cell.angle_beta   90.00
_cell.angle_gamma   90.00
#
_symmetry.space_group_name_H-M   'P 1'
#
loop_
_entity.id
_entity.type
_entity.pdbx_description
1 polymer ?
#
loop_
_entity_poly.entity_id
_entity_poly.type
_entity_poly.pdbx_seq_one_letter_code
_entity_poly.pdbx_strand_id
1 'polypeptide(L)'
;SIEAKDFTPEMREAAGACFVQIGLTPPTKGTVDGKLLVSAEQFLEAAYRYTAIGGDCFYCAASFDIQRAMCENHIPIVAHVGLIPSYITWTGWRAVGKTASEALTMWKRLKRLEEIGCFAVELEVVPGRIAEFFAKNTSMIYFSLGSGSGGDVQ
;
A
#
# COMPACT_ATOMS: atom_id res chain seq x y z
N SER A 1 3.56 -3.09 9.36
CA SER A 1 3.44 -1.70 8.90
C SER A 1 3.39 -0.77 10.11
N ILE A 2 4.07 0.36 10.07
CA ILE A 2 3.99 1.42 11.09
C ILE A 2 3.74 2.77 10.41
N GLU A 3 2.84 3.59 10.94
CA GLU A 3 2.58 4.93 10.40
C GLU A 3 3.83 5.81 10.50
N ALA A 4 4.13 6.56 9.44
CA ALA A 4 5.32 7.40 9.36
C ALA A 4 5.50 8.33 10.57
N LYS A 5 4.43 9.01 10.99
CA LYS A 5 4.43 9.94 12.14
C LYS A 5 4.91 9.32 13.45
N ASP A 6 4.81 7.99 13.58
CA ASP A 6 5.12 7.26 14.81
C ASP A 6 6.49 6.57 14.72
N PHE A 7 7.10 6.46 13.54
CA PHE A 7 8.34 5.69 13.35
C PHE A 7 9.60 6.51 13.74
N THR A 8 10.37 5.97 14.69
CA THR A 8 11.58 6.62 15.23
C THR A 8 12.84 5.75 15.07
N PRO A 9 14.06 6.32 15.21
CA PRO A 9 15.30 5.54 15.22
C PRO A 9 15.34 4.42 16.28
N GLU A 10 14.78 4.67 17.47
CA GLU A 10 14.70 3.67 18.54
C GLU A 10 13.79 2.50 18.13
N MET A 11 12.71 2.78 17.40
CA MET A 11 11.86 1.72 16.85
C MET A 11 12.57 0.91 15.77
N ARG A 12 13.38 1.56 14.91
CA ARG A 12 14.23 0.84 13.95
C ARG A 12 15.22 -0.07 14.66
N GLU A 13 15.90 0.43 15.68
CA GLU A 13 16.86 -0.36 16.46
C GLU A 13 16.16 -1.56 17.10
N ALA A 14 15.00 -1.34 17.74
CA ALA A 14 14.20 -2.40 18.36
C ALA A 14 13.69 -3.43 17.33
N ALA A 15 13.44 -3.02 16.08
CA ALA A 15 13.01 -3.92 15.01
C ALA A 15 14.13 -4.87 14.55
N GLY A 16 15.40 -4.62 14.87
CA GLY A 16 16.52 -5.48 14.51
C GLY A 16 16.56 -5.78 13.00
N ALA A 17 16.54 -7.06 12.64
CA ALA A 17 16.57 -7.52 11.23
C ALA A 17 15.18 -7.63 10.57
N CYS A 18 14.10 -7.20 11.25
CA CYS A 18 12.76 -7.23 10.65
C CYS A 18 12.67 -6.29 9.45
N PHE A 19 11.94 -6.71 8.42
CA PHE A 19 11.58 -5.85 7.28
C PHE A 19 10.47 -4.88 7.71
N VAL A 20 10.73 -3.58 7.61
CA VAL A 20 9.87 -2.52 8.14
C VAL A 20 9.19 -1.75 7.00
N GLN A 21 7.89 -1.97 6.88
CA GLN A 21 7.00 -1.16 6.05
C GLN A 21 6.55 0.10 6.80
N ILE A 22 6.71 1.27 6.17
CA ILE A 22 6.27 2.57 6.68
C ILE A 22 5.00 3.04 5.94
N GLY A 23 3.97 3.42 6.69
CA GLY A 23 2.71 3.94 6.18
C GLY A 23 2.81 5.41 5.79
N LEU A 24 2.73 5.70 4.49
CA LEU A 24 2.47 7.04 3.96
C LEU A 24 1.00 7.13 3.59
N THR A 25 0.17 7.64 4.51
CA THR A 25 -1.29 7.40 4.53
C THR A 25 -2.13 8.63 4.18
N PRO A 26 -2.12 9.14 2.93
CA PRO A 26 -2.99 10.24 2.52
C PRO A 26 -4.44 9.79 2.27
N PRO A 27 -5.41 10.72 2.17
CA PRO A 27 -5.38 12.08 2.68
C PRO A 27 -5.95 12.19 4.11
N THR A 28 -6.40 11.09 4.73
CA THR A 28 -7.27 11.15 5.91
C THR A 28 -6.58 10.98 7.25
N LYS A 29 -5.37 10.39 7.31
CA LYS A 29 -4.72 10.07 8.60
C LYS A 29 -3.19 10.24 8.66
N GLY A 30 -2.52 10.35 7.51
CA GLY A 30 -1.07 10.45 7.43
C GLY A 30 -0.58 11.89 7.44
N THR A 31 0.18 12.26 8.46
CA THR A 31 1.04 13.44 8.44
C THR A 31 2.50 13.01 8.60
N VAL A 32 3.41 13.81 8.06
CA VAL A 32 4.84 13.74 8.36
C VAL A 32 5.19 15.09 8.98
N ASP A 33 5.68 15.06 10.22
CA ASP A 33 5.88 16.26 11.06
C ASP A 33 4.66 17.20 11.12
N GLY A 34 3.46 16.63 11.23
CA GLY A 34 2.23 17.42 11.31
C GLY A 34 1.77 18.02 9.96
N LYS A 35 2.46 17.75 8.85
CA LYS A 35 2.05 18.18 7.51
C LYS A 35 1.41 17.04 6.71
N LEU A 36 0.33 17.34 6.01
CA LEU A 36 -0.28 16.41 5.06
C LEU A 36 0.63 16.23 3.83
N LEU A 37 0.66 15.02 3.29
CA LEU A 37 1.31 14.73 2.02
C LEU A 37 0.29 14.92 0.88
N VAL A 38 0.52 15.92 0.02
CA VAL A 38 -0.42 16.31 -1.05
C VAL A 38 0.20 16.30 -2.45
N SER A 39 1.53 16.21 -2.56
CA SER A 39 2.26 16.16 -3.84
C SER A 39 3.27 15.02 -3.89
N ALA A 40 3.61 14.55 -5.10
CA ALA A 40 4.62 13.51 -5.30
C ALA A 40 5.98 13.87 -4.67
N GLU A 41 6.39 15.14 -4.74
CA GLU A 41 7.62 15.64 -4.12
C GLU A 41 7.63 15.42 -2.61
N GLN A 42 6.51 15.71 -1.92
CA GLN A 42 6.40 15.50 -0.47
C GLN A 42 6.41 14.01 -0.11
N PHE A 43 5.82 13.16 -0.96
CA PHE A 43 5.91 11.71 -0.80
C PHE A 43 7.36 11.22 -0.91
N LEU A 44 8.12 11.73 -1.89
CA LEU A 44 9.53 11.39 -2.08
C LEU A 44 10.39 11.88 -0.91
N GLU A 45 10.20 13.13 -0.47
CA GLU A 45 10.92 13.68 0.69
C GLU A 45 10.69 12.83 1.94
N ALA A 46 9.43 12.47 2.21
CA ALA A 46 9.09 11.58 3.32
C ALA A 46 9.76 10.20 3.17
N ALA A 47 9.67 9.59 1.98
CA ALA A 47 10.29 8.29 1.72
C ALA A 47 11.81 8.33 1.95
N TYR A 48 12.53 9.28 1.36
CA TYR A 48 13.98 9.39 1.54
C TYR A 48 14.39 9.56 3.00
N ARG A 49 13.65 10.39 3.74
CA ARG A 49 13.89 10.58 5.17
C ARG A 49 13.75 9.26 5.95
N TYR A 50 12.65 8.55 5.75
CA TYR A 50 12.39 7.32 6.51
C TYR A 50 13.27 6.16 6.03
N THR A 51 13.69 6.12 4.77
CA THR A 51 14.75 5.23 4.30
C THR A 51 16.06 5.51 5.05
N ALA A 52 16.42 6.78 5.27
CA ALA A 52 17.62 7.13 6.03
C ALA A 52 17.57 6.70 7.51
N ILE A 53 16.36 6.59 8.07
CA ILE A 53 16.14 6.02 9.42
C ILE A 53 16.21 4.49 9.38
N GLY A 54 15.93 3.86 8.24
CA GLY A 54 15.97 2.41 8.03
C GLY A 54 14.61 1.77 7.77
N GLY A 55 13.64 2.52 7.22
CA GLY A 55 12.45 1.94 6.62
C GLY A 55 12.80 1.20 5.33
N ASP A 56 12.23 0.01 5.14
CA ASP A 56 12.57 -0.89 4.03
C ASP A 56 11.59 -0.76 2.85
N CYS A 57 10.32 -0.42 3.13
CA CYS A 57 9.34 -0.10 2.10
C CYS A 57 8.25 0.84 2.57
N PHE A 58 7.40 1.28 1.63
CA PHE A 58 6.38 2.29 1.89
C PHE A 58 5.01 1.84 1.41
N TYR A 59 4.05 1.83 2.33
CA TYR A 59 2.65 1.76 1.97
C TYR A 59 2.18 3.10 1.41
N CYS A 60 1.51 3.09 0.26
CA CYS A 60 0.95 4.29 -0.34
C CYS A 60 -0.33 3.97 -1.10
N ALA A 61 -1.44 4.58 -0.68
CA ALA A 61 -2.75 4.51 -1.37
C ALA A 61 -3.13 5.85 -2.04
N ALA A 62 -2.14 6.62 -2.49
CA ALA A 62 -2.35 7.86 -3.25
C ALA A 62 -2.79 7.59 -4.70
N SER A 63 -2.75 8.62 -5.55
CA SER A 63 -2.99 8.47 -6.99
C SER A 63 -1.91 7.63 -7.67
N PHE A 64 -2.24 7.05 -8.84
CA PHE A 64 -1.25 6.33 -9.65
C PHE A 64 -0.07 7.20 -10.06
N ASP A 65 -0.26 8.51 -10.22
CA ASP A 65 0.84 9.40 -10.63
C ASP A 65 1.82 9.63 -9.48
N ILE A 66 1.33 9.75 -8.24
CA ILE A 66 2.20 9.79 -7.05
C ILE A 66 2.94 8.46 -6.89
N GLN A 67 2.23 7.34 -6.95
CA GLN A 67 2.84 6.02 -6.81
C GLN A 67 3.88 5.75 -7.91
N ARG A 68 3.59 6.14 -9.16
CA ARG A 68 4.54 6.01 -10.28
C ARG A 68 5.78 6.85 -10.03
N ALA A 69 5.63 8.12 -9.66
CA ALA A 69 6.77 8.99 -9.38
C ALA A 69 7.68 8.41 -8.27
N MET A 70 7.09 7.81 -7.23
CA MET A 70 7.84 7.11 -6.19
C MET A 70 8.58 5.89 -6.74
N CYS A 71 7.90 5.03 -7.51
CA CYS A 71 8.50 3.82 -8.08
C CYS A 71 9.62 4.14 -9.10
N GLU A 72 9.44 5.17 -9.93
CA GLU A 72 10.46 5.66 -10.88
C GLU A 72 11.71 6.21 -10.18
N ASN A 73 11.60 6.63 -8.91
CA ASN A 73 12.71 7.00 -8.05
C ASN A 73 13.24 5.82 -7.21
N HIS A 74 12.93 4.58 -7.60
CA HIS A 74 13.36 3.36 -6.93
C HIS A 74 12.89 3.23 -5.46
N ILE A 75 11.79 3.89 -5.09
CA ILE A 75 11.17 3.69 -3.79
C ILE A 75 10.26 2.44 -3.85
N PRO A 76 10.46 1.44 -2.97
CA PRO A 76 9.64 0.22 -2.97
C PRO A 76 8.25 0.48 -2.38
N ILE A 77 7.24 0.48 -3.25
CA ILE A 77 5.85 0.78 -2.88
C ILE A 77 5.00 -0.48 -2.71
N VAL A 78 4.34 -0.55 -1.55
CA VAL A 78 3.20 -1.43 -1.27
C VAL A 78 1.91 -0.66 -1.54
N ALA A 79 1.19 -1.07 -2.58
CA ALA A 79 -0.07 -0.43 -2.97
C ALA A 79 -1.27 -0.99 -2.19
N HIS A 80 -2.48 -0.50 -2.48
CA HIS A 80 -3.72 -0.97 -1.86
C HIS A 80 -4.83 -1.19 -2.90
N VAL A 81 -5.48 -2.35 -2.86
CA VAL A 81 -6.68 -2.71 -3.65
C VAL A 81 -7.76 -3.33 -2.73
N GLY A 82 -9.03 -3.23 -3.10
CA GLY A 82 -10.14 -3.71 -2.27
C GLY A 82 -10.80 -2.58 -1.49
N LEU A 83 -11.10 -2.81 -0.22
CA LEU A 83 -11.60 -1.79 0.69
C LEU A 83 -10.43 -0.89 1.14
N ILE A 84 -10.30 0.30 0.55
CA ILE A 84 -9.28 1.28 0.98
C ILE A 84 -9.90 2.19 2.06
N PRO A 85 -9.46 2.14 3.33
CA PRO A 85 -10.09 2.90 4.41
C PRO A 85 -10.10 4.42 4.20
N SER A 86 -9.11 4.97 3.48
CA SER A 86 -9.07 6.41 3.17
C SER A 86 -10.09 6.84 2.11
N TYR A 87 -10.70 5.91 1.38
CA TYR A 87 -11.67 6.17 0.31
C TYR A 87 -13.12 5.83 0.69
N ILE A 88 -13.37 5.49 1.96
CA ILE A 88 -14.69 5.01 2.46
C ILE A 88 -15.85 5.96 2.17
N THR A 89 -15.62 7.27 2.07
CA THR A 89 -16.67 8.23 1.70
C THR A 89 -17.27 7.92 0.33
N TRP A 90 -16.47 7.36 -0.58
CA TRP A 90 -16.87 6.99 -1.93
C TRP A 90 -17.35 5.54 -2.03
N THR A 91 -16.73 4.63 -1.27
CA THR A 91 -16.92 3.18 -1.44
C THR A 91 -17.83 2.53 -0.41
N GLY A 92 -18.01 3.17 0.75
CA GLY A 92 -18.63 2.61 1.94
C GLY A 92 -17.77 1.55 2.63
N TRP A 93 -18.17 1.16 3.86
CA TRP A 93 -17.60 0.03 4.58
C TRP A 93 -18.26 -1.27 4.12
N ARG A 94 -17.62 -1.97 3.18
CA ARG A 94 -18.14 -3.23 2.63
C ARG A 94 -17.04 -4.06 1.98
N ALA A 95 -17.31 -5.35 1.80
CA ALA A 95 -16.52 -6.18 0.90
C ALA A 95 -16.60 -5.68 -0.55
N VAL A 96 -15.47 -5.73 -1.25
CA VAL A 96 -15.31 -5.31 -2.65
C VAL A 96 -14.97 -6.54 -3.51
N GLY A 97 -15.47 -6.59 -4.75
CA GLY A 97 -15.22 -7.72 -5.65
C GLY A 97 -16.25 -8.84 -5.53
N LYS A 98 -17.46 -8.52 -5.03
CA LYS A 98 -18.54 -9.52 -4.90
C LYS A 98 -19.17 -9.86 -6.25
N THR A 99 -19.14 -8.93 -7.19
CA THR A 99 -19.60 -9.13 -8.57
C THR A 99 -18.42 -9.28 -9.52
N ALA A 100 -18.66 -9.90 -10.67
CA ALA A 100 -17.64 -10.02 -11.71
C ALA A 100 -17.13 -8.65 -12.21
N SER A 101 -18.02 -7.65 -12.30
CA SER A 101 -17.65 -6.29 -12.73
C SER A 101 -16.75 -5.58 -11.72
N GLU A 102 -17.01 -5.74 -10.42
CA GLU A 102 -16.15 -5.21 -9.36
C GLU A 102 -14.79 -5.91 -9.38
N ALA A 103 -14.78 -7.25 -9.45
CA ALA A 103 -13.54 -8.03 -9.50
C ALA A 103 -12.69 -7.66 -10.72
N LEU A 104 -13.29 -7.46 -11.89
CA LEU A 104 -12.59 -7.01 -13.10
C LEU A 104 -12.01 -5.60 -12.95
N THR A 105 -12.73 -4.69 -12.30
CA THR A 105 -12.25 -3.33 -12.01
C THR A 105 -11.04 -3.37 -11.08
N MET A 106 -11.12 -4.18 -10.03
CA MET A 106 -10.00 -4.40 -9.11
C MET A 106 -8.79 -5.02 -9.81
N TRP A 107 -9.02 -6.01 -10.68
CA TRP A 107 -7.97 -6.65 -11.45
C TRP A 107 -7.23 -5.65 -12.34
N LYS A 108 -7.97 -4.80 -13.07
CA LYS A 108 -7.38 -3.74 -13.89
C LYS A 108 -6.58 -2.74 -13.06
N ARG A 109 -7.08 -2.36 -11.88
CA ARG A 109 -6.36 -1.51 -10.93
C ARG A 109 -5.07 -2.17 -10.46
N LEU A 110 -5.12 -3.45 -10.06
CA LEU A 110 -3.96 -4.23 -9.62
C LEU A 110 -2.90 -4.30 -10.71
N LYS A 111 -3.27 -4.66 -11.94
CA LYS A 111 -2.32 -4.70 -13.07
C LYS A 111 -1.74 -3.33 -13.40
N ARG A 112 -2.50 -2.25 -13.22
CA ARG A 112 -1.97 -0.90 -13.38
C ARG A 112 -0.95 -0.54 -12.31
N LEU A 113 -1.17 -0.94 -11.06
CA LEU A 113 -0.23 -0.76 -9.96
C LEU A 113 1.09 -1.52 -10.21
N GLU A 114 0.96 -2.76 -10.68
CA GLU A 114 2.12 -3.58 -11.08
C GLU A 114 2.88 -2.93 -12.24
N GLU A 115 2.18 -2.42 -13.26
CA GLU A 115 2.79 -1.75 -14.42
C GLU A 115 3.57 -0.48 -14.04
N ILE A 116 3.09 0.31 -13.07
CA ILE A 116 3.81 1.51 -12.61
C ILE A 116 4.97 1.20 -11.65
N GLY A 117 5.19 -0.08 -11.30
CA GLY A 117 6.34 -0.51 -10.53
C GLY A 117 6.10 -0.76 -9.04
N CYS A 118 4.84 -0.80 -8.57
CA CYS A 118 4.57 -1.27 -7.22
C CYS A 118 4.97 -2.74 -7.10
N PHE A 119 5.73 -3.10 -6.06
CA PHE A 119 6.25 -4.46 -5.90
C PHE A 119 5.33 -5.34 -5.05
N ALA A 120 4.44 -4.73 -4.28
CA ALA A 120 3.52 -5.42 -3.40
C ALA A 120 2.16 -4.72 -3.35
N VAL A 121 1.14 -5.43 -2.85
CA VAL A 121 -0.21 -4.91 -2.70
C VAL A 121 -0.88 -5.46 -1.44
N GLU A 122 -1.46 -4.57 -0.65
CA GLU A 122 -2.46 -4.89 0.36
C GLU A 122 -3.81 -5.10 -0.33
N LEU A 123 -4.41 -6.28 -0.11
CA LEU A 123 -5.76 -6.57 -0.53
C LEU A 123 -6.68 -6.70 0.68
N GLU A 124 -7.55 -5.71 0.86
CA GLU A 124 -8.38 -5.60 2.05
C GLU A 124 -9.86 -5.93 1.78
N VAL A 125 -10.43 -6.84 2.59
CA VAL A 125 -11.85 -7.26 2.59
C VAL A 125 -12.38 -7.64 1.19
N VAL A 126 -11.73 -8.64 0.60
CA VAL A 126 -12.09 -9.20 -0.73
C VAL A 126 -12.46 -10.69 -0.60
N PRO A 127 -13.43 -11.22 -1.38
CA PRO A 127 -13.71 -12.65 -1.37
C PRO A 127 -12.47 -13.50 -1.68
N GLY A 128 -12.22 -14.53 -0.87
CA GLY A 128 -10.99 -15.36 -0.96
C GLY A 128 -10.72 -15.95 -2.35
N ARG A 129 -11.77 -16.37 -3.08
CA ARG A 129 -11.60 -16.87 -4.45
C ARG A 129 -11.02 -15.84 -5.43
N ILE A 130 -11.30 -14.55 -5.22
CA ILE A 130 -10.77 -13.45 -6.04
C ILE A 130 -9.33 -13.15 -5.63
N ALA A 131 -9.07 -13.13 -4.31
CA ALA A 131 -7.73 -13.03 -3.76
C ALA A 131 -6.79 -14.11 -4.32
N GLU A 132 -7.20 -15.38 -4.26
CA GLU A 132 -6.44 -16.51 -4.82
C GLU A 132 -6.20 -16.38 -6.33
N PHE A 133 -7.20 -15.87 -7.07
CA PHE A 133 -7.03 -15.60 -8.49
C PHE A 133 -5.98 -14.50 -8.71
N PHE A 134 -6.01 -13.40 -7.95
CA PHE A 134 -5.02 -12.33 -8.08
C PHE A 134 -3.61 -12.84 -7.76
N ALA A 135 -3.43 -13.51 -6.62
CA ALA A 135 -2.14 -14.05 -6.18
C ALA A 135 -1.48 -14.97 -7.23
N LYS A 136 -2.27 -15.79 -7.93
CA LYS A 136 -1.75 -16.69 -8.98
C LYS A 136 -1.39 -16.00 -10.29
N ASN A 137 -1.78 -14.74 -10.49
CA ASN A 137 -1.70 -14.06 -11.80
C ASN A 137 -0.94 -12.73 -11.77
N THR A 138 -0.35 -12.36 -10.63
CA THR A 138 0.52 -11.18 -10.48
C THR A 138 1.88 -11.61 -9.95
N SER A 139 2.91 -10.82 -10.24
CA SER A 139 4.24 -10.98 -9.65
C SER A 139 4.42 -10.19 -8.36
N MET A 140 3.44 -9.35 -7.99
CA MET A 140 3.51 -8.56 -6.77
C MET A 140 3.35 -9.43 -5.53
N ILE A 141 4.09 -9.09 -4.46
CA ILE A 141 3.90 -9.69 -3.14
C ILE A 141 2.53 -9.27 -2.60
N TYR A 142 1.78 -10.23 -2.14
CA TYR A 142 0.40 -10.03 -1.75
C TYR A 142 0.22 -10.06 -0.23
N PHE A 143 -0.30 -8.97 0.32
CA PHE A 143 -0.63 -8.79 1.73
C PHE A 143 -2.13 -8.96 1.91
N SER A 144 -2.56 -10.05 2.55
CA SER A 144 -3.98 -10.36 2.74
C SER A 144 -4.53 -9.73 4.01
N LEU A 145 -5.43 -8.76 3.90
CA LEU A 145 -6.12 -8.15 5.04
C LEU A 145 -7.61 -8.51 5.01
N GLY A 146 -7.98 -9.62 5.64
CA GLY A 146 -9.36 -10.11 5.59
C GLY A 146 -9.78 -10.61 4.19
N SER A 147 -8.81 -11.02 3.36
CA SER A 147 -9.01 -11.50 1.99
C SER A 147 -8.73 -13.01 1.83
N GLY A 148 -8.78 -13.77 2.93
CA GLY A 148 -8.50 -15.20 2.96
C GLY A 148 -7.01 -15.54 3.05
N SER A 149 -6.68 -16.83 2.98
CA SER A 149 -5.32 -17.35 3.20
C SER A 149 -4.45 -17.41 1.94
N GLY A 150 -4.96 -16.96 0.80
CA GLY A 150 -4.25 -17.04 -0.49
C GLY A 150 -3.16 -15.99 -0.69
N GLY A 151 -2.80 -15.23 0.35
CA GLY A 151 -1.76 -14.22 0.29
C GLY A 151 -0.39 -14.72 0.71
N ASP A 152 0.66 -14.03 0.24
CA ASP A 152 2.04 -14.34 0.62
C ASP A 152 2.33 -13.99 2.08
N VAL A 153 1.68 -12.93 2.58
CA VAL A 153 1.71 -12.48 3.97
C VAL A 153 0.31 -12.08 4.46
N GLN A 154 0.16 -11.99 5.78
CA GLN A 154 -1.07 -11.57 6.47
C GLN A 154 -0.80 -10.43 7.46
#